data_AF-A0ABD6IVK5-F1
#
_entry.id   AF-A0ABD6IVK5-F1
#
_cell.length_a   1.000
_cell.length_b   1.000
_cell.length_c   1.000
_cell.angle_alpha   90.00
_cell.angle_beta   90.00
_cell.angle_gamma   90.00
#
_symmetry.space_group_name_H-M   'P 1'
#
loop_
_entity.id
_entity.type
_entity.pdbx_description
1 polymer ?
#
loop_
_entity_poly.entity_id
_entity_poly.type
_entity_poly.pdbx_seq_one_letter_code
_entity_poly.pdbx_strand_id
1 'polypeptide(L)'
;MVRSLRRRVDRTTAADSSESRQADSSPTAVRSPRRSEHVVRDDGASHRIRTHAHTRKNGRRTVWTDDGRERGAVVTVWRVRPDGGRPQGRTCPHAAAAGPQPTPLSGACLDCVARGRHERRLRLCLTCGHVGCSDSSPGAHATAHYESTGHPLVRSTEPGHEWAWCYADELFLEPGGGRGPA
;
A
#
# COMPACT_ATOMS: atom_id res chain seq x y z
N MET A 1 3.25 63.15 9.46
CA MET A 1 3.55 63.93 8.24
C MET A 1 4.69 63.20 7.56
N VAL A 2 4.60 62.63 6.35
CA VAL A 2 4.22 63.24 5.08
C VAL A 2 3.77 62.14 4.11
N ARG A 3 2.72 62.46 3.34
CA ARG A 3 2.16 61.66 2.25
C ARG A 3 3.12 61.69 1.05
N SER A 4 3.38 60.54 0.42
CA SER A 4 3.87 60.46 -0.96
C SER A 4 2.88 59.60 -1.75
N LEU A 5 1.90 60.22 -2.42
CA LEU A 5 1.95 60.66 -3.84
C LEU A 5 2.00 59.44 -4.78
N ARG A 6 0.82 58.98 -5.22
CA ARG A 6 0.22 59.27 -6.54
C ARG A 6 1.01 58.65 -7.69
N ARG A 7 0.34 57.82 -8.49
CA ARG A 7 0.05 58.10 -9.92
C ARG A 7 -0.89 57.04 -10.49
N ARG A 8 -2.05 57.50 -10.98
CA ARG A 8 -2.85 56.81 -12.00
C ARG A 8 -2.15 57.00 -13.35
N VAL A 9 -2.22 55.98 -14.19
CA VAL A 9 -2.07 56.15 -15.65
C VAL A 9 -3.17 55.31 -16.29
N ASP A 10 -4.26 55.99 -16.67
CA ASP A 10 -5.12 55.57 -17.75
C ASP A 10 -4.40 55.87 -19.07
N ARG A 11 -4.38 54.92 -20.01
CA ARG A 11 -4.52 55.29 -21.43
C ARG A 11 -4.92 54.13 -22.33
N THR A 12 -5.81 54.53 -23.21
CA THR A 12 -6.67 53.83 -24.16
C THR A 12 -6.02 53.77 -25.56
N THR A 13 -6.61 52.91 -26.42
CA THR A 13 -6.69 52.99 -27.91
C THR A 13 -5.40 52.76 -28.73
N ALA A 14 -5.37 52.15 -29.92
CA ALA A 14 -6.37 51.73 -30.91
C ALA A 14 -5.75 50.78 -31.98
N ALA A 15 -6.64 50.10 -32.74
CA ALA A 15 -6.57 49.70 -34.18
C ALA A 15 -5.41 48.79 -34.67
N ASP A 16 -5.48 47.98 -35.72
CA ASP A 16 -6.38 47.86 -36.89
C ASP A 16 -6.20 46.45 -37.52
N SER A 17 -7.23 45.97 -38.24
CA SER A 17 -7.29 45.06 -39.41
C SER A 17 -6.19 44.02 -39.71
N SER A 18 -6.39 42.91 -40.40
CA SER A 18 -7.49 42.10 -40.95
C SER A 18 -6.73 41.03 -41.74
N GLU A 19 -6.91 39.73 -41.52
CA GLU A 19 -6.65 38.75 -42.59
C GLU A 19 -7.39 37.44 -42.37
N SER A 20 -7.66 36.79 -43.48
CA SER A 20 -8.84 35.96 -43.72
C SER A 20 -8.54 34.46 -43.64
N ARG A 21 -9.62 33.69 -43.48
CA ARG A 21 -9.94 32.38 -44.11
C ARG A 21 -10.07 31.16 -43.18
N GLN A 22 -11.35 30.81 -42.94
CA GLN A 22 -12.01 29.54 -43.28
C GLN A 22 -11.77 28.25 -42.45
N ALA A 23 -12.86 27.46 -42.46
CA ALA A 23 -13.08 26.05 -42.06
C ALA A 23 -13.49 25.84 -40.59
N ASP A 24 -14.78 25.69 -40.29
CA ASP A 24 -15.63 24.50 -40.45
C ASP A 24 -15.40 23.48 -39.32
N SER A 25 -16.33 23.46 -38.35
CA SER A 25 -16.87 22.24 -37.70
C SER A 25 -17.79 22.58 -36.52
N SER A 26 -18.96 21.93 -36.53
CA SER A 26 -20.14 22.09 -35.68
C SER A 26 -19.95 21.95 -34.16
N PRO A 27 -20.80 22.58 -33.33
CA PRO A 27 -20.79 22.40 -31.88
C PRO A 27 -21.52 21.11 -31.48
N THR A 28 -20.78 20.10 -31.03
CA THR A 28 -21.40 19.00 -30.28
C THR A 28 -21.66 19.50 -28.85
N ALA A 29 -22.95 19.63 -28.52
CA ALA A 29 -23.44 20.02 -27.22
C ALA A 29 -22.75 19.23 -26.09
N VAL A 30 -22.12 19.95 -25.16
CA VAL A 30 -21.65 19.40 -23.89
C VAL A 30 -22.86 18.86 -23.14
N ARG A 31 -23.04 17.53 -23.18
CA ARG A 31 -24.05 16.85 -22.39
C ARG A 31 -23.64 16.98 -20.93
N SER A 32 -24.37 17.79 -20.17
CA SER A 32 -24.18 17.94 -18.72
C SER A 32 -24.09 16.56 -18.06
N PRO A 33 -23.12 16.32 -17.16
CA PRO A 33 -22.99 15.02 -16.52
C PRO A 33 -24.25 14.76 -15.68
N ARG A 34 -24.95 13.66 -15.97
CA ARG A 34 -26.00 13.14 -15.09
C ARG A 34 -25.38 12.91 -13.72
N ARG A 35 -25.89 13.62 -12.72
CA ARG A 35 -25.54 13.43 -11.32
C ARG A 35 -26.11 12.08 -10.89
N SER A 36 -25.28 11.05 -10.88
CA SER A 36 -25.67 9.74 -10.34
C SER A 36 -25.35 9.72 -8.86
N GLU A 37 -26.37 9.84 -8.01
CA GLU A 37 -26.25 9.65 -6.57
C GLU A 37 -26.44 8.16 -6.26
N HIS A 38 -25.38 7.49 -5.81
CA HIS A 38 -25.49 6.12 -5.31
C HIS A 38 -25.50 6.15 -3.78
N VAL A 39 -26.57 5.65 -3.18
CA VAL A 39 -26.70 5.45 -1.74
C VAL A 39 -26.29 4.02 -1.42
N VAL A 40 -25.12 3.84 -0.81
CA VAL A 40 -24.69 2.55 -0.26
C VAL A 40 -25.11 2.51 1.22
N ARG A 41 -25.80 1.45 1.63
CA ARG A 41 -26.21 1.21 3.02
C ARG A 41 -25.34 0.08 3.57
N ASP A 42 -24.61 0.35 4.65
CA ASP A 42 -23.86 -0.64 5.42
C ASP A 42 -24.07 -0.38 6.92
N ASP A 43 -23.98 -1.43 7.71
CA ASP A 43 -24.52 -1.59 9.06
C ASP A 43 -24.08 -0.49 10.05
N GLY A 44 -25.01 0.43 10.35
CA GLY A 44 -25.01 1.21 11.60
C GLY A 44 -24.39 2.61 11.59
N ALA A 45 -23.76 3.08 10.52
CA ALA A 45 -23.33 4.49 10.43
C ALA A 45 -23.35 5.03 8.98
N SER A 46 -24.41 5.76 8.63
CA SER A 46 -24.50 6.45 7.33
C SER A 46 -23.57 7.65 7.28
N HIS A 47 -22.35 7.48 6.80
CA HIS A 47 -21.47 8.60 6.46
C HIS A 47 -21.45 8.84 4.95
N ARG A 48 -21.75 10.07 4.53
CA ARG A 48 -21.70 10.48 3.12
C ARG A 48 -20.24 10.64 2.68
N ILE A 49 -19.71 9.67 1.94
CA ILE A 49 -18.39 9.81 1.30
C ILE A 49 -18.54 10.74 0.09
N ARG A 50 -17.83 11.86 0.11
CA ARG A 50 -17.68 12.73 -1.06
C ARG A 50 -16.48 12.25 -1.86
N THR A 51 -16.73 11.85 -3.11
CA THR A 51 -15.70 11.52 -4.10
C THR A 51 -15.49 12.71 -5.02
N HIS A 52 -14.24 13.18 -5.13
CA HIS A 52 -13.86 14.21 -6.10
C HIS A 52 -13.16 13.55 -7.28
N ALA A 53 -13.66 13.77 -8.48
CA ALA A 53 -13.06 13.25 -9.71
C ALA A 53 -12.65 14.42 -10.60
N HIS A 54 -11.37 14.49 -10.96
CA HIS A 54 -10.90 15.39 -12.02
C HIS A 54 -10.29 14.58 -13.16
N THR A 55 -10.60 14.99 -14.39
CA THR A 55 -9.98 14.42 -15.59
C THR A 55 -8.87 15.35 -16.03
N ARG A 56 -7.63 14.86 -16.04
CA ARG A 56 -6.48 15.64 -16.50
C ARG A 56 -6.55 15.83 -18.02
N LYS A 57 -5.87 16.86 -18.55
CA LYS A 57 -5.83 17.17 -19.99
C LYS A 57 -5.36 16.00 -20.87
N ASN A 58 -4.66 15.02 -20.31
CA ASN A 58 -4.23 13.78 -20.98
C ASN A 58 -5.25 12.63 -20.91
N GLY A 59 -6.50 12.90 -20.54
CA GLY A 59 -7.57 11.91 -20.43
C GLY A 59 -7.51 11.03 -19.16
N ARG A 60 -6.45 11.14 -18.33
CA ARG A 60 -6.34 10.35 -17.10
C ARG A 60 -7.26 10.92 -16.04
N ARG A 61 -8.26 10.14 -15.64
CA ARG A 61 -9.19 10.47 -14.56
C ARG A 61 -8.57 10.07 -13.22
N THR A 62 -8.50 11.00 -12.29
CA THR A 62 -8.01 10.79 -10.93
C THR A 62 -9.14 11.08 -9.95
N VAL A 63 -9.43 10.11 -9.10
CA VAL A 63 -10.48 10.17 -8.07
C VAL A 63 -9.82 10.12 -6.70
N TRP A 64 -10.24 10.99 -5.79
CA TRP A 64 -9.76 11.06 -4.41
C TRP A 64 -10.97 11.22 -3.47
N THR A 65 -10.96 10.57 -2.31
CA THR A 65 -11.98 10.70 -1.26
C THR A 65 -11.48 11.58 -0.12
N ASP A 66 -12.38 12.31 0.53
CA ASP A 66 -12.06 13.24 1.64
C ASP A 66 -11.56 12.57 2.92
N ASP A 67 -11.64 11.24 3.05
CA ASP A 67 -11.39 10.55 4.33
C ASP A 67 -9.91 10.30 4.66
N GLY A 68 -8.98 10.50 3.71
CA GLY A 68 -7.55 10.39 3.98
C GLY A 68 -7.08 9.05 4.57
N ARG A 69 -7.89 7.98 4.47
CA ARG A 69 -7.56 6.67 5.04
C ARG A 69 -6.55 5.98 4.15
N GLU A 70 -5.43 5.62 4.78
CA GLU A 70 -4.32 4.89 4.17
C GLU A 70 -4.85 3.67 3.40
N ARG A 71 -4.22 3.40 2.24
CA ARG A 71 -4.44 2.22 1.41
C ARG A 71 -4.74 1.01 2.31
N GLY A 72 -5.94 0.44 2.17
CA GLY A 72 -6.41 -0.65 3.03
C GLY A 72 -5.32 -1.69 3.27
N ALA A 73 -5.08 -2.02 4.54
CA ALA A 73 -4.04 -2.95 4.93
C ALA A 73 -4.20 -4.26 4.13
N VAL A 74 -3.19 -4.61 3.36
CA VAL A 74 -3.21 -5.83 2.55
C VAL A 74 -3.13 -7.01 3.52
N VAL A 75 -4.19 -7.79 3.60
CA VAL A 75 -4.22 -9.02 4.37
C VAL A 75 -3.71 -10.14 3.47
N THR A 76 -2.52 -10.65 3.76
CA THR A 76 -1.99 -11.84 3.11
C THR A 76 -2.58 -13.06 3.78
N VAL A 77 -3.39 -13.83 3.05
CA VAL A 77 -3.84 -15.14 3.51
C VAL A 77 -2.68 -16.11 3.40
N TRP A 78 -2.28 -16.78 4.47
CA TRP A 78 -1.21 -17.78 4.44
C TRP A 78 -1.79 -19.19 4.34
N ARG A 79 -1.15 -20.05 3.55
CA ARG A 79 -1.53 -21.46 3.40
C ARG A 79 -0.31 -22.33 3.63
N VAL A 80 -0.51 -23.50 4.23
CA VAL A 80 0.57 -24.49 4.37
C VAL A 80 1.00 -24.92 2.98
N ARG A 81 2.29 -24.76 2.69
CA ARG A 81 2.87 -25.21 1.43
C ARG A 81 2.72 -26.74 1.35
N PRO A 82 2.17 -27.30 0.26
CA PRO A 82 2.06 -28.73 0.10
C PRO A 82 3.45 -29.36 0.07
N ASP A 83 3.77 -30.18 1.07
CA ASP A 83 4.94 -31.06 0.98
C ASP A 83 4.51 -32.28 0.16
N GLY A 84 5.15 -32.50 -1.00
CA GLY A 84 4.76 -33.51 -2.01
C GLY A 84 4.79 -34.98 -1.56
N GLY A 85 4.82 -35.27 -0.26
CA GLY A 85 4.96 -36.60 0.32
C GLY A 85 3.84 -37.06 1.26
N ARG A 86 2.76 -36.28 1.52
CA ARG A 86 1.66 -36.75 2.39
C ARG A 86 0.25 -36.46 1.85
N PRO A 87 -0.62 -37.48 1.72
CA PRO A 87 -1.94 -37.34 1.10
C PRO A 87 -2.96 -36.54 1.93
N GLN A 88 -2.82 -36.49 3.25
CA GLN A 88 -3.74 -35.72 4.12
C GLN A 88 -3.39 -34.24 4.30
N GLY A 89 -2.29 -33.75 3.72
CA GLY A 89 -1.81 -32.38 3.94
C GLY A 89 -1.39 -32.12 5.40
N ARG A 90 -0.67 -31.02 5.66
CA ARG A 90 -0.42 -30.51 7.01
C ARG A 90 -1.32 -29.29 7.23
N THR A 91 -1.87 -29.13 8.44
CA THR A 91 -2.66 -27.96 8.82
C THR A 91 -1.91 -27.13 9.85
N CYS A 92 -2.07 -25.81 9.76
CA CYS A 92 -1.45 -24.84 10.66
C CYS A 92 -2.56 -23.91 11.16
N PRO A 93 -3.01 -24.01 12.43
CA PRO A 93 -4.03 -23.10 12.95
C PRO A 93 -3.54 -21.65 12.93
N HIS A 94 -2.23 -21.44 13.08
CA HIS A 94 -1.61 -20.12 13.06
C HIS A 94 -1.71 -19.43 11.70
N ALA A 95 -1.62 -20.16 10.59
CA ALA A 95 -1.69 -19.60 9.23
C ALA A 95 -3.03 -18.89 8.97
N ALA A 96 -4.13 -19.44 9.50
CA ALA A 96 -5.46 -18.82 9.42
C ALA A 96 -5.62 -17.63 10.38
N ALA A 97 -4.89 -17.64 11.50
CA ALA A 97 -4.92 -16.58 12.51
C ALA A 97 -4.01 -15.38 12.18
N ALA A 98 -3.24 -15.46 11.09
CA ALA A 98 -2.38 -14.36 10.66
C ALA A 98 -3.22 -13.12 10.30
N GLY A 99 -3.04 -12.04 11.07
CA GLY A 99 -3.70 -10.77 10.83
C GLY A 99 -3.06 -9.95 9.70
N PRO A 100 -3.44 -8.67 9.56
CA PRO A 100 -2.78 -7.73 8.67
C PRO A 100 -1.27 -7.71 8.95
N GLN A 101 -0.47 -7.57 7.90
CA GLN A 101 0.98 -7.57 8.07
C GLN A 101 1.42 -6.35 8.90
N PRO A 102 2.18 -6.55 9.99
CA PRO A 102 2.65 -5.44 10.81
C PRO A 102 3.73 -4.63 10.08
N THR A 103 3.82 -3.35 10.43
CA THR A 103 4.94 -2.50 10.04
C THR A 103 6.22 -3.03 10.70
N PRO A 104 7.31 -3.25 9.94
CA PRO A 104 8.60 -3.62 10.53
C PRO A 104 9.08 -2.57 11.53
N LEU A 105 9.47 -3.00 12.73
CA LEU A 105 10.03 -2.11 13.75
C LEU A 105 11.42 -1.57 13.36
N SER A 106 12.11 -2.29 12.47
CA SER A 106 13.42 -1.92 11.93
C SER A 106 13.60 -2.50 10.53
N GLY A 107 14.52 -1.93 9.76
CA GLY A 107 14.97 -2.49 8.47
C GLY A 107 16.08 -3.53 8.59
N ALA A 108 16.53 -3.83 9.82
CA ALA A 108 17.66 -4.70 10.11
C ALA A 108 17.46 -5.42 11.45
N CYS A 109 18.16 -6.53 11.64
CA CYS A 109 18.23 -7.20 12.95
C CYS A 109 19.08 -6.39 13.92
N LEU A 110 18.43 -5.77 14.92
CA LEU A 110 19.08 -4.86 15.86
C LEU A 110 20.14 -5.57 16.70
N ASP A 111 19.92 -6.83 17.08
CA ASP A 111 20.89 -7.63 17.84
C ASP A 111 22.14 -7.98 17.02
N CYS A 112 22.02 -8.14 15.70
CA CYS A 112 23.17 -8.29 14.82
C CYS A 112 23.93 -6.97 14.69
N VAL A 113 23.23 -5.85 14.50
CA VAL A 113 23.84 -4.52 14.40
C VAL A 113 24.60 -4.17 15.69
N ALA A 114 24.02 -4.46 16.86
CA ALA A 114 24.68 -4.27 18.15
C ALA A 114 25.99 -5.07 18.31
N ARG A 115 26.12 -6.18 17.56
CA ARG A 115 27.32 -7.03 17.52
C ARG A 115 28.22 -6.73 16.32
N GLY A 116 27.99 -5.63 15.61
CA GLY A 116 28.77 -5.23 14.42
C GLY A 116 28.57 -6.14 13.21
N ARG A 117 27.42 -6.83 13.11
CA ARG A 117 27.08 -7.73 12.01
C ARG A 117 25.94 -7.18 11.16
N HIS A 118 26.00 -7.48 9.86
CA HIS A 118 24.98 -7.10 8.90
C HIS A 118 24.45 -8.33 8.17
N GLU A 119 23.46 -9.00 8.76
CA GLU A 119 22.79 -10.12 8.10
C GLU A 119 21.79 -9.60 7.04
N ARG A 120 21.76 -10.24 5.87
CA ARG A 120 20.84 -9.89 4.77
C ARG A 120 19.56 -10.73 4.80
N ARG A 121 19.63 -11.93 5.39
CA ARG A 121 18.48 -12.84 5.51
C ARG A 121 17.68 -12.52 6.76
N LEU A 122 16.68 -11.66 6.58
CA LEU A 122 15.84 -11.17 7.66
C LEU A 122 14.48 -11.86 7.68
N ARG A 123 13.91 -11.91 8.88
CA ARG A 123 12.61 -12.49 9.20
C ARG A 123 11.79 -11.46 9.96
N LEU A 124 10.60 -11.15 9.45
CA LEU A 124 9.64 -10.25 10.10
C LEU A 124 8.62 -11.08 10.87
N CYS A 125 8.49 -10.85 12.17
CA CYS A 125 7.41 -11.39 12.98
C CYS A 125 6.06 -10.82 12.52
N LEU A 126 5.13 -11.71 12.16
CA LEU A 126 3.80 -11.31 11.69
C LEU A 126 2.85 -10.88 12.83
N THR A 127 3.25 -11.10 14.09
CA THR A 127 2.45 -10.68 15.24
C THR A 127 2.79 -9.27 15.71
N CYS A 128 4.09 -8.94 15.82
CA CYS A 128 4.54 -7.69 16.44
C CYS A 128 5.46 -6.81 15.57
N GLY A 129 5.85 -7.27 14.38
CA GLY A 129 6.73 -6.52 13.48
C GLY A 129 8.22 -6.53 13.84
N HIS A 130 8.65 -7.31 14.84
CA HIS A 130 10.07 -7.51 15.14
C HIS A 130 10.82 -8.10 13.94
N VAL A 131 12.06 -7.66 13.71
CA VAL A 131 12.92 -8.15 12.62
C VAL A 131 14.14 -8.86 13.18
N GLY A 132 14.21 -10.17 12.98
CA GLY A 132 15.32 -11.03 13.37
C GLY A 132 16.14 -11.53 12.18
N CYS A 133 17.38 -11.97 12.44
CA CYS A 133 18.15 -12.73 11.44
C CYS A 133 17.65 -14.18 11.33
N SER A 134 17.89 -14.80 10.17
CA SER A 134 17.50 -16.18 9.91
C SER A 134 18.17 -17.18 10.85
N ASP A 135 17.54 -18.35 11.00
CA ASP A 135 18.01 -19.43 11.89
C ASP A 135 19.38 -19.99 11.47
N SER A 136 19.77 -19.83 10.21
CA SER A 136 21.09 -20.21 9.69
C SER A 136 22.20 -19.19 10.00
N SER A 137 21.86 -18.02 10.56
CA SER A 137 22.81 -16.98 10.91
C SER A 137 23.30 -17.13 12.35
N PRO A 138 24.55 -16.73 12.67
CA PRO A 138 25.05 -16.79 14.05
C PRO A 138 24.17 -15.99 15.03
N GLY A 139 23.45 -16.72 15.87
CA GLY A 139 22.56 -16.17 16.90
C GLY A 139 21.07 -16.40 16.67
N ALA A 140 20.64 -16.86 15.50
CA ALA A 140 19.25 -17.28 15.22
C ALA A 140 18.18 -16.39 15.86
N HIS A 141 18.29 -15.06 15.65
CA HIS A 141 17.50 -14.09 16.43
C HIS A 141 16.00 -14.17 16.17
N ALA A 142 15.57 -14.66 15.00
CA ALA A 142 14.17 -14.94 14.74
C ALA A 142 13.65 -16.10 15.62
N THR A 143 14.40 -17.19 15.76
CA THR A 143 14.08 -18.29 16.68
C THR A 143 14.09 -17.82 18.13
N ALA A 144 15.12 -17.09 18.56
CA ALA A 144 15.20 -16.58 19.93
C ALA A 144 14.02 -15.64 20.27
N HIS A 145 13.58 -14.83 19.30
CA HIS A 145 12.37 -14.02 19.43
C HIS A 145 11.12 -14.88 19.60
N TYR A 146 10.96 -15.94 18.80
CA TYR A 146 9.86 -16.89 18.97
C TYR A 146 9.88 -17.55 20.35
N GLU A 147 11.02 -18.07 20.80
CA GLU A 147 11.15 -18.75 22.10
C GLU A 147 10.83 -17.82 23.28
N SER A 148 11.17 -16.53 23.16
CA SER A 148 10.93 -15.52 24.19
C SER A 148 9.47 -15.01 24.21
N THR A 149 8.87 -14.83 23.03
CA THR A 149 7.56 -14.15 22.91
C THR A 149 6.39 -15.07 22.63
N GLY A 150 6.65 -16.30 22.17
CA GLY A 150 5.64 -17.23 21.68
C GLY A 150 5.02 -16.82 20.34
N HIS A 151 5.56 -15.84 19.61
CA HIS A 151 5.02 -15.42 18.31
C HIS A 151 5.35 -16.44 17.21
N PRO A 152 4.38 -17.24 16.75
CA PRO A 152 4.69 -18.46 16.01
C PRO A 152 5.03 -18.20 14.54
N LEU A 153 4.70 -17.03 14.00
CA LEU A 153 4.80 -16.74 12.57
C LEU A 153 5.84 -15.67 12.25
N VAL A 154 6.72 -16.00 11.32
CA VAL A 154 7.64 -15.05 10.67
C VAL A 154 7.52 -15.14 9.16
N ARG A 155 7.66 -14.01 8.46
CA ARG A 155 7.81 -13.98 7.00
C ARG A 155 9.23 -13.64 6.58
N SER A 156 9.62 -14.13 5.42
CA SER A 156 10.82 -13.62 4.75
C SER A 156 10.60 -12.17 4.30
N THR A 157 11.60 -11.32 4.48
CA THR A 157 11.62 -9.96 3.93
C THR A 157 12.59 -9.84 2.75
N GLU A 158 13.14 -10.97 2.29
CA GLU A 158 14.03 -11.00 1.13
C GLU A 158 13.23 -10.73 -0.16
N PRO A 159 13.71 -9.84 -1.05
CA PRO A 159 13.02 -9.52 -2.30
C PRO A 159 12.75 -10.78 -3.12
N GLY A 160 11.50 -10.93 -3.60
CA GLY A 160 11.08 -12.09 -4.41
C GLY A 160 10.81 -13.38 -3.62
N HIS A 161 11.05 -13.39 -2.31
CA HIS A 161 10.79 -14.54 -1.44
C HIS A 161 9.57 -14.29 -0.57
N GLU A 162 8.39 -14.54 -1.14
CA GLU A 162 7.11 -14.39 -0.45
C GLU A 162 6.70 -15.72 0.20
N TRP A 163 7.31 -16.02 1.35
CA TRP A 163 6.96 -17.17 2.17
C TRP A 163 7.00 -16.80 3.66
N ALA A 164 6.25 -17.57 4.47
CA ALA A 164 6.30 -17.51 5.91
C ALA A 164 6.64 -18.88 6.51
N TRP A 165 7.06 -18.87 7.76
CA TRP A 165 7.41 -20.04 8.54
C TRP A 165 6.63 -19.99 9.85
N CYS A 166 6.04 -21.13 10.21
CA CYS A 166 5.48 -21.34 11.52
C CYS A 166 6.47 -22.14 12.37
N TYR A 167 7.01 -21.53 13.42
CA TYR A 167 7.90 -22.23 14.35
C TYR A 167 7.17 -23.27 15.20
N ALA A 168 5.89 -23.04 15.54
CA ALA A 168 5.13 -23.95 16.37
C ALA A 168 4.79 -25.27 15.67
N ASP A 169 4.46 -25.20 14.36
CA ASP A 169 4.07 -26.37 13.57
C ASP A 169 5.22 -26.88 12.66
N GLU A 170 6.33 -26.14 12.60
CA GLU A 170 7.47 -26.38 11.69
C GLU A 170 7.03 -26.50 10.21
N LEU A 171 6.21 -25.53 9.78
CA LEU A 171 5.59 -25.51 8.46
C LEU A 171 6.00 -24.29 7.63
N PHE A 172 6.33 -24.55 6.37
CA PHE A 172 6.38 -23.50 5.36
C PHE A 172 4.99 -23.08 4.96
N LEU A 173 4.79 -21.78 4.88
CA LEU A 173 3.56 -21.14 4.43
C LEU A 173 3.83 -20.32 3.18
N GLU A 174 2.88 -20.36 2.25
CA GLU A 174 2.87 -19.56 1.03
C GLU A 174 1.66 -18.61 1.01
N PRO A 175 1.76 -17.46 0.35
CA PRO A 175 0.65 -16.54 0.19
C PRO A 175 -0.45 -17.17 -0.69
N GLY A 176 -1.66 -17.28 -0.16
CA GLY A 176 -2.83 -17.91 -0.76
C GLY A 176 -3.50 -17.13 -1.89
N GLY A 177 -2.81 -16.16 -2.49
CA GLY A 177 -3.27 -15.37 -3.62
C GLY A 177 -2.12 -15.24 -4.61
N GLY A 178 -2.19 -16.02 -5.70
CA GLY A 178 -1.09 -16.15 -6.67
C GLY A 178 -0.64 -14.81 -7.24
N ARG A 179 0.59 -14.44 -6.91
CA ARG A 179 1.55 -13.95 -7.90
C ARG A 179 2.86 -14.68 -7.64
N GLY A 180 2.94 -15.93 -8.08
CA GLY A 180 4.24 -16.60 -8.21
C GLY A 180 5.17 -15.79 -9.13
N PRO A 181 6.49 -15.99 -9.04
CA PRO A 181 7.41 -15.28 -9.92
C PRO A 181 7.05 -15.58 -11.39
N ALA A 182 6.95 -14.51 -12.18
CA ALA A 182 6.74 -14.56 -13.62
C ALA A 182 7.98 -15.12 -14.34
#